data_AF-A0A9Q4Q187-F1
#
_entry.id   AF-A0A9Q4Q187-F1
#
_cell.length_a   1.000
_cell.length_b   1.000
_cell.length_c   1.000
_cell.angle_alpha   90.00
_cell.angle_beta   90.00
_cell.angle_gamma   90.00
#
_symmetry.space_group_name_H-M   'P 1'
#
loop_
_entity.id
_entity.type
_entity.pdbx_description
1 polymer ?
#
loop_
_entity_poly.entity_id
_entity_poly.type
_entity_poly.pdbx_seq_one_letter_code
_entity_poly.pdbx_strand_id
1 'polypeptide(L)'
;MSLPSTRSLPDGRIDQSHHRAVIGCSVLVVLSVIVALLPIPTGPTLMILVGLAGIPLVVLYLGSGDVFSPAAFVGLAYLMGWFGPVVDFVATGDTTDVLLGQGLEYLVSPLVLAVAGIGCLAVGMCWTPADRIVARIPTFRREWDDDRANRVVALCTTIGVGSLFLLFWTTGGVPTALSELSAKRRPPTEYIAWGTKLLFVAALVDLGTVVRRTDRSRNRVAVTGALVAIACIPPFYRSIRSSLLLFLISLVVVYHYTERRVKLAHLLALVPLGVVTINVMGSLRKASWMGASALDPSTTLRPGAIGDFFGARRTGVTVHAHLFHVVPDRIGFQYGTTLLSWVTRPIPRQLWPGKPRDIGQVLGERIFHQGVGTVGGGTPPPVPAELYLNFWIPGVLVGMFLFGACIRIGYNYCEPGSGGLPRTLIYSIFATTFVFGILYGNVSQLVTNLLQLALPLLLALGFISGDWTAIGDDLGR
;
A
#
# COMPACT_ATOMS: atom_id res chain seq x y z
N MET A 1 6.98 28.05 31.32
CA MET A 1 5.88 27.22 30.76
C MET A 1 6.28 25.76 30.92
N SER A 2 5.74 25.08 31.93
CA SER A 2 5.94 23.64 32.13
C SER A 2 5.19 22.89 31.03
N LEU A 3 5.92 22.13 30.21
CA LEU A 3 5.28 21.20 29.27
C LEU A 3 4.34 20.27 30.06
N PRO A 4 3.10 20.04 29.59
CA PRO A 4 2.20 19.10 30.24
C PRO A 4 2.91 17.77 30.41
N SER A 5 2.92 17.23 31.63
CA SER A 5 3.55 15.95 31.95
C SER A 5 3.04 14.92 30.93
N THR A 6 3.91 14.53 30.01
CA THR A 6 3.62 13.49 29.05
C THR A 6 3.25 12.26 29.87
N ARG A 7 1.98 11.82 29.79
CA ARG A 7 1.58 10.52 30.36
C ARG A 7 2.60 9.52 29.85
N SER A 8 3.39 8.95 30.76
CA SER A 8 4.35 7.91 30.42
C SER A 8 3.57 6.84 29.68
N LEU A 9 3.81 6.73 28.38
CA LEU A 9 3.32 5.60 27.63
C LEU A 9 3.93 4.36 28.31
N PRO A 10 3.15 3.29 28.54
CA PRO A 10 3.68 2.07 29.11
C PRO A 10 4.93 1.68 28.34
N ASP A 11 6.01 1.40 29.08
CA ASP A 11 7.35 1.13 28.56
C ASP A 11 7.23 0.23 27.32
N GLY A 12 7.61 0.73 26.15
CA GLY A 12 7.42 0.10 24.83
C GLY A 12 8.25 -1.17 24.63
N ARG A 13 8.71 -1.81 25.71
CA ARG A 13 9.29 -3.15 25.64
C ARG A 13 8.19 -4.09 25.16
N ILE A 14 8.30 -4.46 23.88
CA ILE A 14 7.53 -5.55 23.28
C ILE A 14 7.63 -6.73 24.25
N ASP A 15 6.51 -7.04 24.89
CA ASP A 15 6.41 -8.12 25.86
C ASP A 15 6.91 -9.42 25.21
N GLN A 16 7.74 -10.20 25.91
CA GLN A 16 8.23 -11.48 25.39
C GLN A 16 7.09 -12.43 24.99
N SER A 17 5.88 -12.22 25.55
CA SER A 17 4.65 -12.89 25.12
C SER A 17 4.34 -12.69 23.63
N HIS A 18 4.61 -11.51 23.07
CA HIS A 18 4.40 -11.19 21.65
C HIS A 18 5.31 -12.02 20.74
N HIS A 19 6.58 -12.19 21.12
CA HIS A 19 7.51 -13.02 20.37
C HIS A 19 7.06 -14.48 20.35
N ARG A 20 6.55 -15.01 21.48
CA ARG A 20 6.02 -16.37 21.56
C ARG A 20 4.76 -16.54 20.71
N ALA A 21 3.88 -15.55 20.68
CA ALA A 21 2.68 -15.57 19.84
C ALA A 21 3.03 -15.58 18.34
N VAL A 22 4.04 -14.81 17.90
CA VAL A 22 4.48 -14.82 16.50
C VAL A 22 5.11 -16.15 16.12
N ILE A 23 5.99 -16.69 16.95
CA ILE A 23 6.60 -18.00 16.70
C ILE A 23 5.51 -19.07 16.64
N GLY A 24 4.54 -19.06 17.57
CA GLY A 24 3.38 -19.96 17.55
C GLY A 24 2.55 -19.82 16.27
N CYS A 25 2.30 -18.59 15.81
CA CYS A 25 1.59 -18.33 14.55
C CYS A 25 2.37 -18.83 13.34
N SER A 26 3.68 -18.58 13.25
CA SER A 26 4.53 -19.09 12.17
C SER A 26 4.54 -20.62 12.14
N VAL A 27 4.60 -21.27 13.31
CA VAL A 27 4.50 -22.74 13.43
C VAL A 27 3.13 -23.23 12.98
N LEU A 28 2.04 -22.54 13.35
CA LEU A 28 0.68 -22.89 12.88
C LEU A 28 0.53 -22.72 11.37
N VAL A 29 1.12 -21.68 10.76
CA VAL A 29 1.14 -21.51 9.31
C VAL A 29 1.88 -22.68 8.65
N VAL A 30 3.06 -23.04 9.15
CA VAL A 30 3.84 -24.17 8.64
C VAL A 30 3.09 -25.49 8.82
N LEU A 31 2.45 -25.72 9.97
CA LEU A 31 1.62 -26.90 10.21
C LEU A 31 0.41 -26.94 9.29
N SER A 32 -0.22 -25.79 9.00
CA SER A 32 -1.33 -25.70 8.05
C SER A 32 -0.88 -26.05 6.63
N VAL A 33 0.33 -25.65 6.24
CA VAL A 33 0.95 -26.06 4.97
C VAL A 33 1.25 -27.56 4.96
N ILE A 34 1.78 -28.12 6.05
CA ILE A 34 2.04 -29.57 6.16
C ILE A 34 0.73 -30.36 6.06
N VAL A 35 -0.33 -29.93 6.74
CA VAL A 35 -1.66 -30.55 6.66
C VAL A 35 -2.27 -30.41 5.26
N ALA A 36 -2.08 -29.27 4.60
CA ALA A 36 -2.49 -29.04 3.22
C ALA A 36 -1.77 -29.96 2.21
N LEU A 37 -0.58 -30.46 2.56
CA LEU A 37 0.19 -31.41 1.75
C LEU A 37 -0.17 -32.88 2.02
N LEU A 38 -1.03 -33.16 3.02
CA LEU A 38 -1.53 -34.52 3.26
C LEU A 38 -2.57 -34.92 2.19
N PRO A 39 -2.64 -36.20 1.79
CA PRO A 39 -3.35 -36.66 0.59
C PRO A 39 -4.89 -36.59 0.60
N ILE A 40 -5.53 -35.83 1.48
CA ILE A 40 -7.01 -35.73 1.57
C ILE A 40 -7.40 -34.32 2.03
N PRO A 41 -7.67 -33.38 1.10
CA PRO A 41 -9.05 -32.90 0.93
C PRO A 41 -9.46 -32.64 -0.53
N THR A 42 -10.76 -32.55 -0.80
CA THR A 42 -11.29 -31.99 -2.06
C THR A 42 -10.80 -30.54 -2.25
N GLY A 43 -10.66 -30.09 -3.51
CA GLY A 43 -10.13 -28.76 -3.86
C GLY A 43 -10.70 -27.57 -3.04
N PRO A 44 -12.02 -27.51 -2.74
CA PRO A 44 -12.60 -26.44 -1.94
C PRO A 44 -12.11 -26.41 -0.48
N THR A 45 -11.94 -27.57 0.16
CA THR A 45 -11.51 -27.66 1.56
C THR A 45 -10.05 -27.22 1.71
N LEU A 46 -9.20 -27.54 0.74
CA LEU A 46 -7.82 -27.08 0.72
C LEU A 46 -7.72 -25.56 0.57
N MET A 47 -8.54 -24.97 -0.30
CA MET A 47 -8.60 -23.51 -0.43
C MET A 47 -9.04 -22.81 0.86
N ILE A 48 -10.05 -23.36 1.54
CA ILE A 48 -10.51 -22.83 2.83
C ILE A 48 -9.36 -22.93 3.82
N LEU A 49 -8.72 -24.09 3.98
CA LEU A 49 -7.60 -24.26 4.91
C LEU A 49 -6.44 -23.29 4.65
N VAL A 50 -6.10 -23.07 3.38
CA VAL A 50 -4.99 -22.18 3.02
C VAL A 50 -5.40 -20.71 3.09
N GLY A 51 -6.64 -20.36 2.78
CA GLY A 51 -7.21 -19.03 3.08
C GLY A 51 -7.18 -18.73 4.58
N LEU A 52 -7.56 -19.72 5.40
CA LEU A 52 -7.50 -19.68 6.85
C LEU A 52 -6.06 -19.68 7.38
N ALA A 53 -5.05 -20.13 6.62
CA ALA A 53 -3.65 -20.07 7.03
C ALA A 53 -3.11 -18.62 7.16
N GLY A 54 -3.83 -17.62 6.67
CA GLY A 54 -3.54 -16.22 7.00
C GLY A 54 -4.19 -15.72 8.29
N ILE A 55 -5.08 -16.50 8.92
CA ILE A 55 -5.68 -16.16 10.21
C ILE A 55 -4.62 -15.96 11.30
N PRO A 56 -3.54 -16.74 11.41
CA PRO A 56 -2.47 -16.44 12.34
C PRO A 56 -1.89 -15.03 12.19
N LEU A 57 -1.78 -14.47 10.97
CA LEU A 57 -1.42 -13.05 10.78
C LEU A 57 -2.51 -12.10 11.28
N VAL A 58 -3.78 -12.46 11.07
CA VAL A 58 -4.93 -11.72 11.64
C VAL A 58 -4.95 -11.81 13.17
N VAL A 59 -4.53 -12.94 13.75
CA VAL A 59 -4.40 -13.14 15.19
C VAL A 59 -3.22 -12.33 15.73
N LEU A 60 -2.11 -12.25 14.99
CA LEU A 60 -1.01 -11.32 15.31
C LEU A 60 -1.44 -9.86 15.26
N TYR A 61 -2.30 -9.52 14.31
CA TYR A 61 -2.97 -8.24 14.26
C TYR A 61 -3.84 -7.99 15.52
N LEU A 62 -4.68 -8.95 15.90
CA LEU A 62 -5.55 -8.83 17.08
C LEU A 62 -4.76 -8.79 18.40
N GLY A 63 -3.60 -9.46 18.45
CA GLY A 63 -2.76 -9.53 19.64
C GLY A 63 -2.02 -8.23 19.96
N SER A 64 -1.64 -7.42 18.96
CA SER A 64 -0.82 -6.21 19.19
C SER A 64 -1.56 -5.06 19.86
N GLY A 65 -2.89 -5.05 19.82
CA GLY A 65 -3.71 -3.92 20.27
C GLY A 65 -3.51 -2.63 19.47
N ASP A 66 -2.57 -2.60 18.51
CA ASP A 66 -2.28 -1.49 17.62
C ASP A 66 -2.77 -1.78 16.21
N VAL A 67 -3.88 -1.12 15.88
CA VAL A 67 -4.58 -1.22 14.59
C VAL A 67 -3.74 -0.74 13.40
N PHE A 68 -2.66 0.01 13.65
CA PHE A 68 -1.74 0.51 12.62
C PHE A 68 -0.36 -0.12 12.70
N SER A 69 -0.19 -1.21 13.45
CA SER A 69 1.04 -1.99 13.42
C SER A 69 1.33 -2.54 12.01
N PRO A 70 2.59 -2.81 11.64
CA PRO A 70 2.89 -3.36 10.32
C PRO A 70 2.20 -4.71 10.07
N ALA A 71 2.03 -5.52 11.12
CA ALA A 71 1.28 -6.77 11.06
C ALA A 71 -0.20 -6.53 10.69
N ALA A 72 -0.80 -5.43 11.18
CA ALA A 72 -2.14 -5.01 10.77
C ALA A 72 -2.23 -4.74 9.27
N PHE A 73 -1.29 -3.98 8.72
CA PHE A 73 -1.26 -3.65 7.30
C PHE A 73 -1.03 -4.88 6.43
N VAL A 74 -0.11 -5.79 6.82
CA VAL A 74 0.11 -7.06 6.11
C VAL A 74 -1.15 -7.93 6.19
N GLY A 75 -1.77 -8.06 7.37
CA GLY A 75 -2.99 -8.83 7.56
C GLY A 75 -4.15 -8.29 6.73
N LEU A 76 -4.34 -6.97 6.71
CA LEU A 76 -5.36 -6.33 5.87
C LEU A 76 -5.07 -6.53 4.38
N ALA A 77 -3.82 -6.39 3.94
CA ALA A 77 -3.42 -6.63 2.56
C ALA A 77 -3.61 -8.09 2.14
N TYR A 78 -3.39 -9.04 3.06
CA TYR A 78 -3.68 -10.46 2.86
C TYR A 78 -5.18 -10.70 2.72
N LEU A 79 -5.98 -10.15 3.65
CA LEU A 79 -7.43 -10.26 3.61
C LEU A 79 -8.01 -9.73 2.28
N MET A 80 -7.48 -8.61 1.81
CA MET A 80 -7.94 -7.98 0.57
C MET A 80 -7.37 -8.59 -0.72
N GLY A 81 -6.16 -9.13 -0.72
CA GLY A 81 -5.50 -9.60 -1.95
C GLY A 81 -5.53 -11.11 -2.16
N TRP A 82 -5.73 -11.87 -1.09
CA TRP A 82 -5.52 -13.32 -1.09
C TRP A 82 -6.74 -14.06 -0.55
N PHE A 83 -7.21 -13.68 0.64
CA PHE A 83 -8.39 -14.32 1.24
C PHE A 83 -9.69 -13.93 0.54
N GLY A 84 -9.89 -12.63 0.30
CA GLY A 84 -11.10 -12.09 -0.33
C GLY A 84 -11.47 -12.76 -1.65
N PRO A 85 -10.56 -12.84 -2.64
CA PRO A 85 -10.83 -13.53 -3.90
C PRO A 85 -11.18 -15.02 -3.73
N VAL A 86 -10.58 -15.71 -2.76
CA VAL A 86 -10.88 -17.12 -2.46
C VAL A 86 -12.30 -17.27 -1.90
N VAL A 87 -12.71 -16.39 -0.99
CA VAL A 87 -14.08 -16.37 -0.46
C VAL A 87 -15.09 -16.04 -1.55
N ASP A 88 -14.81 -15.04 -2.39
CA ASP A 88 -15.67 -14.65 -3.50
C ASP A 88 -15.86 -15.82 -4.48
N PHE A 89 -14.77 -16.52 -4.79
CA PHE A 89 -14.82 -17.74 -5.61
C PHE A 89 -15.71 -18.81 -4.99
N VAL A 90 -15.52 -19.14 -3.71
CA VAL A 90 -16.30 -20.18 -3.02
C VAL A 90 -17.78 -19.80 -2.96
N ALA A 91 -18.08 -18.51 -2.78
CA ALA A 91 -19.44 -18.01 -2.69
C ALA A 91 -20.17 -17.99 -4.05
N THR A 92 -19.47 -17.67 -5.14
CA THR A 92 -20.07 -17.47 -6.46
C THR A 92 -19.97 -18.68 -7.38
N GLY A 93 -18.95 -19.51 -7.20
CA GLY A 93 -18.59 -20.60 -8.12
C GLY A 93 -18.06 -20.12 -9.48
N ASP A 94 -17.83 -18.81 -9.66
CA ASP A 94 -17.42 -18.25 -10.95
C ASP A 94 -15.89 -18.31 -11.13
N THR A 95 -15.44 -19.30 -11.92
CA THR A 95 -14.03 -19.44 -12.32
C THR A 95 -13.65 -18.60 -13.53
N THR A 96 -14.64 -18.09 -14.28
CA THR A 96 -14.41 -17.57 -15.63
C THR A 96 -13.68 -16.23 -15.60
N ASP A 97 -14.12 -15.31 -14.73
CA ASP A 97 -13.54 -13.97 -14.61
C ASP A 97 -12.20 -13.95 -13.85
N VAL A 98 -11.96 -14.96 -13.01
CA VAL A 98 -10.90 -14.99 -11.99
C VAL A 98 -9.75 -15.92 -12.39
N LEU A 99 -10.09 -17.14 -12.80
CA LEU A 99 -9.15 -18.20 -13.17
C LEU A 99 -9.14 -18.48 -14.68
N LEU A 100 -9.81 -17.65 -15.49
CA LEU A 100 -9.89 -17.83 -16.95
C LEU A 100 -10.43 -19.22 -17.32
N GLY A 101 -11.40 -19.72 -16.56
CA GLY A 101 -12.02 -21.02 -16.75
C GLY A 101 -11.23 -22.22 -16.22
N GLN A 102 -10.07 -21.99 -15.59
CA GLN A 102 -9.33 -23.06 -14.92
C GLN A 102 -10.06 -23.54 -13.65
N GLY A 103 -9.87 -24.82 -13.30
CA GLY A 103 -10.42 -25.41 -12.09
C GLY A 103 -9.68 -24.95 -10.82
N LEU A 104 -10.20 -25.37 -9.66
CA LEU A 104 -9.67 -24.99 -8.35
C LEU A 104 -8.27 -25.53 -8.08
N GLU A 105 -7.97 -26.70 -8.63
CA GLU A 105 -6.65 -27.34 -8.60
C GLU A 105 -5.54 -26.42 -9.13
N TYR A 106 -5.89 -25.47 -10.02
CA TYR A 106 -4.98 -24.45 -10.54
C TYR A 106 -4.39 -23.55 -9.45
N LEU A 107 -5.10 -23.35 -8.34
CA LEU A 107 -4.68 -22.48 -7.25
C LEU A 107 -3.77 -23.16 -6.21
N VAL A 108 -3.73 -24.49 -6.17
CA VAL A 108 -3.13 -25.22 -5.04
C VAL A 108 -1.64 -24.94 -4.87
N SER A 109 -0.82 -25.27 -5.88
CA SER A 109 0.63 -25.08 -5.80
C SER A 109 1.05 -23.61 -5.63
N PRO A 110 0.48 -22.65 -6.38
CA PRO A 110 0.78 -21.23 -6.19
C PRO A 110 0.42 -20.75 -4.78
N LEU A 111 -0.70 -21.20 -4.22
CA LEU A 111 -1.15 -20.74 -2.91
C LEU A 111 -0.29 -21.32 -1.79
N VAL A 112 0.16 -22.58 -1.90
CA VAL A 112 1.15 -23.16 -0.98
C VAL A 112 2.44 -22.32 -0.96
N LEU A 113 2.96 -21.97 -2.14
CA LEU A 113 4.15 -21.12 -2.25
C LEU A 113 3.94 -19.73 -1.65
N ALA A 114 2.78 -19.12 -1.90
CA ALA A 114 2.44 -17.83 -1.34
C ALA A 114 2.37 -17.86 0.19
N VAL A 115 1.72 -18.88 0.77
CA VAL A 115 1.65 -19.03 2.23
C VAL A 115 3.03 -19.27 2.83
N ALA A 116 3.88 -20.08 2.19
CA ALA A 116 5.27 -20.23 2.61
C ALA A 116 6.02 -18.88 2.58
N GLY A 117 5.87 -18.10 1.51
CA GLY A 117 6.44 -16.75 1.39
C GLY A 117 5.93 -15.79 2.46
N ILE A 118 4.63 -15.83 2.78
CA ILE A 118 4.02 -15.03 3.85
C ILE A 118 4.54 -15.47 5.24
N GLY A 119 4.76 -16.77 5.44
CA GLY A 119 5.45 -17.28 6.62
C GLY A 119 6.86 -16.71 6.75
N CYS A 120 7.64 -16.70 5.67
CA CYS A 120 8.97 -16.08 5.63
C CYS A 120 8.91 -14.57 5.91
N LEU A 121 7.90 -13.86 5.38
CA LEU A 121 7.65 -12.45 5.69
C LEU A 121 7.46 -12.22 7.18
N ALA A 122 6.60 -13.03 7.82
CA ALA A 122 6.36 -12.94 9.26
C ALA A 122 7.63 -13.21 10.08
N VAL A 123 8.44 -14.20 9.68
CA VAL A 123 9.74 -14.47 10.32
C VAL A 123 10.69 -13.28 10.17
N GLY A 124 10.76 -12.67 8.97
CA GLY A 124 11.55 -11.47 8.73
C GLY A 124 11.09 -10.28 9.58
N MET A 125 9.78 -10.13 9.80
CA MET A 125 9.23 -9.10 10.68
C MET A 125 9.63 -9.26 12.15
N CYS A 126 10.08 -10.46 12.56
CA CYS A 126 10.62 -10.74 13.88
C CYS A 126 12.16 -10.75 13.94
N TRP A 127 12.83 -10.32 12.87
CA TRP A 127 14.29 -10.36 12.77
C TRP A 127 14.95 -9.38 13.75
N THR A 128 15.52 -9.90 14.84
CA THR A 128 16.12 -9.11 15.93
C THR A 128 17.37 -8.29 15.56
N PRO A 129 18.21 -8.67 14.57
CA PRO A 129 19.31 -7.80 14.13
C PRO A 129 18.87 -6.45 13.57
N ALA A 130 17.59 -6.28 13.23
CA ALA A 130 17.04 -4.99 12.80
C ALA A 130 17.33 -3.86 13.80
N ASP A 131 17.32 -4.13 15.11
CA ASP A 131 17.60 -3.12 16.15
C ASP A 131 19.02 -2.57 16.03
N ARG A 132 19.99 -3.43 15.69
CA ARG A 132 21.39 -3.03 15.49
C ARG A 132 21.56 -2.17 14.23
N ILE A 133 20.77 -2.44 13.19
CA ILE A 133 20.79 -1.65 11.95
C ILE A 133 20.19 -0.27 12.23
N VAL A 134 19.02 -0.23 12.87
CA VAL A 134 18.32 1.03 13.19
C VAL A 134 19.14 1.93 14.09
N ALA A 135 19.89 1.39 15.05
CA ALA A 135 20.78 2.16 15.90
C ALA A 135 21.87 2.94 15.13
N ARG A 136 22.15 2.57 13.87
CA ARG A 136 23.11 3.27 12.99
C ARG A 136 22.46 4.24 12.02
N ILE A 137 21.14 4.27 11.93
CA ILE A 137 20.43 5.16 11.01
C ILE A 137 20.28 6.53 11.71
N PRO A 138 20.77 7.62 11.10
CA PRO A 138 20.61 8.95 11.65
C PRO A 138 19.14 9.30 11.88
N THR A 139 18.84 10.01 12.96
CA THR A 139 17.47 10.35 13.31
C THR A 139 17.23 11.85 13.22
N PHE A 140 16.04 12.25 12.79
CA PHE A 140 15.64 13.66 12.80
C PHE A 140 15.53 14.17 14.24
N ARG A 141 15.97 15.41 14.46
CA ARG A 141 15.77 16.08 15.76
C ARG A 141 14.29 16.17 16.09
N ARG A 142 13.98 16.12 17.39
CA ARG A 142 12.63 16.28 17.91
C ARG A 142 12.12 17.72 17.83
N GLU A 143 13.01 18.68 17.64
CA GLU A 143 12.67 20.08 17.47
C GLU A 143 11.90 20.28 16.16
N TRP A 144 10.86 21.08 16.23
CA TRP A 144 9.99 21.35 15.09
C TRP A 144 9.61 22.82 15.10
N ASP A 145 10.13 23.51 14.10
CA ASP A 145 9.93 24.92 13.82
C ASP A 145 8.64 25.10 13.00
N ASP A 146 7.64 25.72 13.61
CA ASP A 146 6.34 25.93 12.98
C ASP A 146 6.40 26.89 11.77
N ASP A 147 7.32 27.85 11.77
CA ASP A 147 7.45 28.82 10.67
C ASP A 147 8.09 28.18 9.45
N ARG A 148 9.05 27.27 9.67
CA ARG A 148 9.59 26.42 8.60
C ARG A 148 8.54 25.43 8.09
N ALA A 149 7.76 24.82 8.98
CA ALA A 149 6.67 23.93 8.59
C ALA A 149 5.64 24.66 7.73
N ASN A 150 5.23 25.89 8.11
CA ASN A 150 4.32 26.71 7.31
C ASN A 150 4.89 27.05 5.93
N ARG A 151 6.19 27.34 5.83
CA ARG A 151 6.86 27.59 4.54
C ARG A 151 6.88 26.35 3.65
N VAL A 152 7.15 25.17 4.22
CA VAL A 152 7.04 23.89 3.51
C VAL A 152 5.63 23.65 3.02
N VAL A 153 4.62 23.81 3.89
CA VAL A 153 3.21 23.62 3.53
C VAL A 153 2.83 24.56 2.39
N ALA A 154 3.20 25.84 2.47
CA ALA A 154 2.96 26.81 1.40
C ALA A 154 3.62 26.40 0.09
N LEU A 155 4.92 26.07 0.11
CA LEU A 155 5.67 25.66 -1.08
C LEU A 155 5.08 24.39 -1.74
N CYS A 156 4.87 23.34 -0.95
CA CYS A 156 4.29 22.08 -1.43
C CYS A 156 2.86 22.28 -1.96
N THR A 157 2.06 23.15 -1.32
CA THR A 157 0.72 23.49 -1.79
C THR A 157 0.78 24.24 -3.11
N THR A 158 1.64 25.25 -3.25
CA THR A 158 1.79 26.03 -4.50
C THR A 158 2.20 25.13 -5.66
N ILE A 159 3.23 24.30 -5.49
CA ILE A 159 3.66 23.37 -6.54
C ILE A 159 2.58 22.31 -6.82
N GLY A 160 1.94 21.79 -5.78
CA GLY A 160 0.89 20.78 -5.88
C GLY A 160 -0.36 21.27 -6.62
N VAL A 161 -0.83 22.49 -6.30
CA VAL A 161 -1.96 23.15 -6.98
C VAL A 161 -1.57 23.53 -8.41
N GLY A 162 -0.37 24.07 -8.63
CA GLY A 162 0.13 24.34 -9.98
C GLY A 162 0.18 23.08 -10.85
N SER A 163 0.64 21.97 -10.27
CA SER A 163 0.65 20.66 -10.94
C SER A 163 -0.77 20.14 -11.19
N LEU A 164 -1.71 20.36 -10.28
CA LEU A 164 -3.11 19.98 -10.48
C LEU A 164 -3.77 20.80 -11.60
N PHE A 165 -3.46 22.10 -11.67
CA PHE A 165 -3.92 22.95 -12.77
C PHE A 165 -3.34 22.51 -14.12
N LEU A 166 -2.03 22.24 -14.18
CA LEU A 166 -1.39 21.68 -15.37
C LEU A 166 -1.96 20.31 -15.75
N LEU A 167 -2.30 19.49 -14.75
CA LEU A 167 -2.97 18.20 -14.98
C LEU A 167 -4.31 18.44 -15.68
N PHE A 168 -5.17 19.29 -15.12
CA PHE A 168 -6.44 19.64 -15.76
C PHE A 168 -6.24 20.19 -17.17
N TRP A 169 -5.33 21.15 -17.36
CA TRP A 169 -5.05 21.74 -18.66
C TRP A 169 -4.63 20.69 -19.70
N THR A 170 -3.65 19.84 -19.36
CA THR A 170 -3.10 18.84 -20.27
C THR A 170 -4.03 17.66 -20.56
N THR A 171 -5.05 17.45 -19.73
CA THR A 171 -6.03 16.36 -19.91
C THR A 171 -7.40 16.86 -20.36
N GLY A 172 -7.48 18.03 -20.98
CA GLY A 172 -8.72 18.56 -21.58
C GLY A 172 -9.66 19.22 -20.56
N GLY A 173 -9.11 19.93 -19.58
CA GLY A 173 -9.83 20.74 -18.61
C GLY A 173 -10.39 19.99 -17.40
N VAL A 174 -11.22 20.71 -16.63
CA VAL A 174 -12.07 20.15 -15.57
C VAL A 174 -13.11 19.23 -16.22
N PRO A 175 -13.38 18.03 -15.70
CA PRO A 175 -14.30 17.11 -16.35
C PRO A 175 -15.72 17.67 -16.28
N THR A 176 -16.39 17.77 -17.42
CA THR A 176 -17.78 18.27 -17.46
C THR A 176 -18.79 17.15 -17.25
N ALA A 177 -18.39 15.91 -17.55
CA ALA A 177 -19.14 14.71 -17.26
C ALA A 177 -18.34 13.68 -16.46
N LEU A 178 -19.05 12.90 -15.67
CA LEU A 178 -18.53 11.79 -14.86
C LEU A 178 -17.80 10.72 -15.69
N SER A 179 -18.23 10.48 -16.93
CA SER A 179 -17.59 9.56 -17.87
C SER A 179 -16.20 10.02 -18.33
N GLU A 180 -15.92 11.32 -18.33
CA GLU A 180 -14.62 11.86 -18.72
C GLU A 180 -13.52 11.55 -17.71
N LEU A 181 -13.86 11.43 -16.42
CA LEU A 181 -12.90 11.15 -15.34
C LEU A 181 -12.06 9.90 -15.63
N SER A 182 -12.69 8.83 -16.15
CA SER A 182 -11.97 7.60 -16.45
C SER A 182 -11.10 7.70 -17.72
N ALA A 183 -11.55 8.48 -18.72
CA ALA A 183 -10.80 8.71 -19.95
C ALA A 183 -9.49 9.49 -19.69
N LYS A 184 -9.48 10.36 -18.68
CA LYS A 184 -8.33 11.20 -18.30
C LYS A 184 -7.20 10.44 -17.57
N ARG A 185 -7.33 9.13 -17.39
CA ARG A 185 -6.25 8.25 -16.93
C ARG A 185 -5.16 7.99 -17.99
N ARG A 186 -5.46 8.29 -19.27
CA ARG A 186 -4.70 7.84 -20.46
C ARG A 186 -3.48 8.68 -20.91
N PRO A 187 -3.29 9.97 -20.57
CA PRO A 187 -2.18 10.75 -21.14
C PRO A 187 -0.86 10.58 -20.37
N PRO A 188 0.29 10.94 -20.98
CA PRO A 188 1.62 10.87 -20.38
C PRO A 188 1.86 11.97 -19.33
N THR A 189 0.90 12.14 -18.40
CA THR A 189 0.92 13.17 -17.34
C THR A 189 1.48 12.65 -16.02
N GLU A 190 2.18 11.51 -16.03
CA GLU A 190 2.69 10.90 -14.79
C GLU A 190 3.56 11.85 -13.98
N TYR A 191 4.47 12.59 -14.61
CA TYR A 191 5.32 13.58 -13.91
C TYR A 191 4.54 14.73 -13.30
N ILE A 192 3.53 15.23 -14.02
CA ILE A 192 2.62 16.27 -13.52
C ILE A 192 1.85 15.71 -12.31
N ALA A 193 1.38 14.47 -12.42
CA ALA A 193 0.72 13.79 -11.32
C ALA A 193 1.64 13.56 -10.11
N TRP A 194 2.96 13.39 -10.30
CA TRP A 194 3.89 13.35 -9.17
C TRP A 194 3.94 14.68 -8.42
N GLY A 195 3.90 15.80 -9.14
CA GLY A 195 3.79 17.13 -8.53
C GLY A 195 2.54 17.27 -7.65
N THR A 196 1.41 16.69 -8.06
CA THR A 196 0.19 16.70 -7.23
C THR A 196 0.32 15.95 -5.90
N LYS A 197 1.27 15.00 -5.78
CA LYS A 197 1.53 14.29 -4.52
C LYS A 197 2.13 15.20 -3.44
N LEU A 198 2.67 16.37 -3.81
CA LEU A 198 3.11 17.37 -2.83
C LEU A 198 1.94 17.91 -2.00
N LEU A 199 0.70 17.84 -2.50
CA LEU A 199 -0.49 18.15 -1.70
C LEU A 199 -0.66 17.17 -0.53
N PHE A 200 -0.26 15.91 -0.70
CA PHE A 200 -0.34 14.91 0.36
C PHE A 200 0.69 15.23 1.45
N VAL A 201 1.90 15.60 1.04
CA VAL A 201 2.97 16.01 1.96
C VAL A 201 2.56 17.28 2.70
N ALA A 202 2.01 18.29 2.01
CA ALA A 202 1.50 19.51 2.63
C ALA A 202 0.41 19.21 3.67
N ALA A 203 -0.58 18.39 3.34
CA ALA A 203 -1.66 18.02 4.25
C ALA A 203 -1.15 17.23 5.48
N LEU A 204 -0.19 16.32 5.29
CA LEU A 204 0.40 15.55 6.40
C LEU A 204 1.22 16.43 7.35
N VAL A 205 2.05 17.33 6.81
CA VAL A 205 2.86 18.26 7.61
C VAL A 205 1.99 19.27 8.36
N ASP A 206 0.95 19.82 7.71
CA ASP A 206 0.01 20.75 8.34
C ASP A 206 -0.82 20.06 9.43
N LEU A 207 -1.35 18.86 9.17
CA LEU A 207 -2.06 18.06 10.18
C LEU A 207 -1.15 17.79 11.39
N GLY A 208 0.08 17.36 11.16
CA GLY A 208 1.06 17.14 12.22
C GLY A 208 1.29 18.40 13.07
N THR A 209 1.42 19.56 12.43
CA THR A 209 1.59 20.86 13.10
C THR A 209 0.37 21.23 13.93
N VAL A 210 -0.85 21.07 13.39
CA VAL A 210 -2.10 21.39 14.08
C VAL A 210 -2.35 20.48 15.27
N VAL A 211 -2.08 19.18 15.13
CA VAL A 211 -2.29 18.22 16.20
C VAL A 211 -1.33 18.47 17.37
N ARG A 212 -0.08 18.84 17.08
CA ARG A 212 0.95 19.13 18.10
C ARG A 212 0.64 20.38 18.94
N ARG A 213 -0.05 21.37 18.38
CA ARG A 213 -0.34 22.63 19.07
C ARG A 213 -1.47 22.44 20.09
N THR A 214 -1.25 22.93 21.32
CA THR A 214 -2.27 22.97 22.37
C THR A 214 -3.41 23.94 22.02
N ASP A 215 -3.07 25.06 21.38
CA ASP A 215 -4.05 26.05 20.93
C ASP A 215 -4.47 25.80 19.48
N ARG A 216 -5.61 25.11 19.33
CA ARG A 216 -6.21 24.79 18.03
C ARG A 216 -7.09 25.94 17.58
N SER A 217 -6.47 26.94 16.94
CA SER A 217 -7.25 27.99 16.31
C SER A 217 -8.16 27.39 15.23
N ARG A 218 -9.45 27.77 15.26
CA ARG A 218 -10.47 27.29 14.31
C ARG A 218 -10.02 27.48 12.85
N ASN A 219 -9.28 28.57 12.58
CA ASN A 219 -8.74 28.88 11.27
C ASN A 219 -7.73 27.83 10.80
N ARG A 220 -6.85 27.33 11.67
CA ARG A 220 -5.86 26.31 11.30
C ARG A 220 -6.52 24.98 10.96
N VAL A 221 -7.51 24.56 11.75
CA VAL A 221 -8.29 23.35 11.46
C VAL A 221 -9.01 23.48 10.11
N ALA A 222 -9.56 24.66 9.80
CA ALA A 222 -10.20 24.91 8.50
C ALA A 222 -9.19 24.84 7.33
N VAL A 223 -7.98 25.38 7.51
CA VAL A 223 -6.90 25.29 6.52
C VAL A 223 -6.50 23.83 6.28
N THR A 224 -6.28 23.04 7.34
CA THR A 224 -5.97 21.60 7.20
C THR A 224 -7.09 20.87 6.47
N GLY A 225 -8.35 21.15 6.82
CA GLY A 225 -9.51 20.56 6.14
C GLY A 225 -9.56 20.89 4.65
N ALA A 226 -9.29 22.15 4.28
CA ALA A 226 -9.20 22.57 2.90
C ALA A 226 -8.04 21.89 2.15
N LEU A 227 -6.86 21.79 2.75
CA LEU A 227 -5.72 21.09 2.17
C LEU A 227 -6.00 19.61 1.94
N VAL A 228 -6.62 18.93 2.90
CA VAL A 228 -7.04 17.52 2.76
C VAL A 228 -8.03 17.37 1.62
N ALA A 229 -9.04 18.26 1.53
CA ALA A 229 -10.02 18.24 0.44
C ALA A 229 -9.35 18.42 -0.93
N ILE A 230 -8.42 19.37 -1.06
CA ILE A 230 -7.65 19.61 -2.29
C ILE A 230 -6.75 18.41 -2.63
N ALA A 231 -6.09 17.81 -1.64
CA ALA A 231 -5.27 16.61 -1.81
C ALA A 231 -6.09 15.39 -2.26
N CYS A 232 -7.38 15.32 -1.95
CA CYS A 232 -8.26 14.27 -2.45
C CYS A 232 -8.65 14.43 -3.94
N ILE A 233 -8.51 15.63 -4.52
CA ILE A 233 -8.89 15.90 -5.91
C ILE A 233 -8.07 15.08 -6.92
N PRO A 234 -6.71 15.06 -6.90
CA PRO A 234 -5.94 14.28 -7.87
C PRO A 234 -6.27 12.79 -7.95
N PRO A 235 -6.32 12.01 -6.85
CA PRO A 235 -6.66 10.59 -6.94
C PRO A 235 -8.13 10.39 -7.36
N PHE A 236 -9.04 11.30 -7.01
CA PHE A 236 -10.42 11.28 -7.51
C PHE A 236 -10.48 11.51 -9.02
N TYR A 237 -9.80 12.55 -9.49
CA TYR A 237 -9.70 12.92 -10.90
C TYR A 237 -9.15 11.80 -11.77
N ARG A 238 -8.11 11.11 -11.28
CA ARG A 238 -7.48 9.97 -11.97
C ARG A 238 -8.20 8.63 -11.76
N SER A 239 -9.28 8.61 -10.97
CA SER A 239 -10.01 7.38 -10.58
C SER A 239 -9.08 6.32 -9.93
N ILE A 240 -8.16 6.77 -9.06
CA ILE A 240 -7.21 5.91 -8.32
C ILE A 240 -7.68 5.77 -6.87
N ARG A 241 -8.68 4.91 -6.67
CA ARG A 241 -9.33 4.64 -5.36
C ARG A 241 -8.35 4.28 -4.24
N SER A 242 -7.35 3.43 -4.52
CA SER A 242 -6.39 2.98 -3.52
C SER A 242 -5.52 4.14 -3.01
N SER A 243 -5.11 5.06 -3.88
CA SER A 243 -4.31 6.22 -3.49
C SER A 243 -5.09 7.17 -2.58
N LEU A 244 -6.40 7.33 -2.82
CA LEU A 244 -7.27 8.15 -1.97
C LEU A 244 -7.41 7.52 -0.58
N LEU A 245 -7.76 6.23 -0.52
CA LEU A 245 -7.96 5.52 0.75
C LEU A 245 -6.67 5.46 1.57
N LEU A 246 -5.52 5.16 0.96
CA LEU A 246 -4.24 5.10 1.65
C LEU A 246 -3.77 6.48 2.14
N PHE A 247 -4.08 7.55 1.41
CA PHE A 247 -3.86 8.91 1.89
C PHE A 247 -4.70 9.22 3.13
N LEU A 248 -6.00 8.92 3.11
CA LEU A 248 -6.87 9.12 4.27
C LEU A 248 -6.42 8.28 5.47
N ILE A 249 -6.03 7.02 5.25
CA ILE A 249 -5.47 6.16 6.29
C ILE A 249 -4.17 6.78 6.84
N SER A 250 -3.32 7.38 6.00
CA SER A 250 -2.09 8.07 6.46
C SER A 250 -2.42 9.21 7.42
N LEU A 251 -3.44 10.02 7.13
CA LEU A 251 -3.90 11.08 8.05
C LEU A 251 -4.37 10.50 9.39
N VAL A 252 -5.13 9.39 9.35
CA VAL A 252 -5.60 8.72 10.57
C VAL A 252 -4.44 8.10 11.37
N VAL A 253 -3.43 7.55 10.70
CA VAL A 253 -2.19 7.06 11.34
C VAL A 253 -1.48 8.19 12.07
N VAL A 254 -1.30 9.34 11.42
CA VAL A 254 -0.68 10.53 12.06
C VAL A 254 -1.49 10.93 13.29
N TYR A 255 -2.80 11.08 13.15
CA TYR A 255 -3.68 11.43 14.27
C TYR A 255 -3.63 10.39 15.42
N HIS A 256 -3.62 9.10 15.09
CA HIS A 256 -3.59 8.00 16.06
C HIS A 256 -2.38 8.08 16.98
N TYR A 257 -1.19 8.30 16.41
CA TYR A 257 0.06 8.29 17.16
C TYR A 257 0.47 9.64 17.75
N THR A 258 -0.16 10.75 17.34
CA THR A 258 0.17 12.09 17.85
C THR A 258 -0.85 12.62 18.85
N GLU A 259 -2.14 12.29 18.71
CA GLU A 259 -3.21 12.84 19.55
C GLU A 259 -3.88 11.79 20.41
N ARG A 260 -4.61 10.86 19.77
CA ARG A 260 -5.52 9.93 20.43
C ARG A 260 -5.56 8.61 19.67
N ARG A 261 -5.46 7.51 20.41
CA ARG A 261 -5.63 6.17 19.86
C ARG A 261 -7.01 6.02 19.23
N VAL A 262 -7.01 5.81 17.92
CA VAL A 262 -8.21 5.48 17.15
C VAL A 262 -8.58 4.02 17.42
N LYS A 263 -9.77 3.80 17.98
CA LYS A 263 -10.31 2.45 18.19
C LYS A 263 -10.70 1.81 16.84
N LEU A 264 -10.62 0.48 16.75
CA LEU A 264 -11.01 -0.30 15.57
C LEU A 264 -12.43 0.04 15.07
N ALA A 265 -13.38 0.28 15.98
CA ALA A 265 -14.75 0.64 15.62
C ALA A 265 -14.84 1.89 14.71
N HIS A 266 -13.98 2.89 14.92
CA HIS A 266 -13.97 4.09 14.06
C HIS A 266 -13.40 3.77 12.66
N LEU A 267 -12.46 2.84 12.57
CA LEU A 267 -11.94 2.37 11.28
C LEU A 267 -12.98 1.54 10.53
N LEU A 268 -13.75 0.72 11.24
CA LEU A 268 -14.87 -0.02 10.64
C LEU A 268 -15.95 0.94 10.09
N ALA A 269 -16.14 2.11 10.69
CA ALA A 269 -17.03 3.14 10.14
C ALA A 269 -16.53 3.74 8.81
N LEU A 270 -15.25 3.59 8.46
CA LEU A 270 -14.70 3.99 7.16
C LEU A 270 -14.94 2.94 6.06
N VAL A 271 -15.29 1.70 6.41
CA VAL A 271 -15.53 0.62 5.44
C VAL A 271 -16.69 0.97 4.48
N PRO A 272 -17.87 1.43 4.95
CA PRO A 272 -18.95 1.87 4.05
C PRO A 272 -18.51 2.97 3.08
N LEU A 273 -17.73 3.96 3.56
CA LEU A 273 -17.19 5.02 2.72
C LEU A 273 -16.26 4.46 1.63
N GLY A 274 -15.40 3.50 2.00
CA GLY A 274 -14.55 2.77 1.06
C GLY A 274 -15.35 2.01 0.01
N VAL A 275 -16.39 1.28 0.43
CA VAL A 275 -17.30 0.54 -0.45
C VAL A 275 -18.01 1.48 -1.42
N VAL A 276 -18.57 2.59 -0.95
CA VAL A 276 -19.22 3.59 -1.80
C VAL A 276 -18.23 4.18 -2.80
N THR A 277 -17.04 4.58 -2.34
CA THR A 277 -15.98 5.12 -3.22
C THR A 277 -15.59 4.13 -4.31
N ILE A 278 -15.41 2.86 -3.94
CA ILE A 278 -15.06 1.78 -4.85
C ILE A 278 -16.15 1.54 -5.90
N ASN A 279 -17.42 1.51 -5.47
CA ASN A 279 -18.55 1.28 -6.38
C ASN A 279 -18.76 2.47 -7.31
N VAL A 280 -18.75 3.70 -6.79
CA VAL A 280 -18.87 4.91 -7.62
C VAL A 280 -17.76 4.95 -8.65
N MET A 281 -16.49 4.84 -8.24
CA MET A 281 -15.38 4.85 -9.20
C MET A 281 -15.38 3.65 -10.17
N GLY A 282 -15.84 2.48 -9.72
CA GLY A 282 -16.01 1.29 -10.56
C GLY A 282 -17.08 1.48 -11.63
N SER A 283 -18.24 2.01 -11.25
CA SER A 283 -19.34 2.33 -12.17
C SER A 283 -18.93 3.41 -13.17
N LEU A 284 -18.26 4.47 -12.72
CA LEU A 284 -17.69 5.51 -13.60
C LEU A 284 -16.75 4.92 -14.66
N ARG A 285 -15.96 3.93 -14.27
CA ARG A 285 -15.07 3.23 -15.18
C ARG A 285 -15.83 2.38 -16.18
N LYS A 286 -16.80 1.57 -15.72
CA LYS A 286 -17.64 0.73 -16.59
C LYS A 286 -18.42 1.59 -17.61
N ALA A 287 -19.00 2.70 -17.16
CA ALA A 287 -19.71 3.66 -18.00
C ALA A 287 -18.82 4.23 -19.10
N SER A 288 -17.58 4.64 -18.77
CA SER A 288 -16.63 5.15 -19.76
C SER A 288 -16.24 4.11 -20.83
N TRP A 289 -16.29 2.81 -20.51
CA TRP A 289 -15.91 1.74 -21.44
C TRP A 289 -17.08 1.29 -22.32
N MET A 290 -18.28 1.24 -21.76
CA MET A 290 -19.48 0.73 -22.44
C MET A 290 -20.35 1.82 -23.05
N GLY A 291 -20.00 3.10 -22.87
CA GLY A 291 -20.85 4.24 -23.28
C GLY A 291 -22.19 4.31 -22.53
N ALA A 292 -22.35 3.54 -21.45
CA ALA A 292 -23.57 3.46 -20.66
C ALA A 292 -23.67 4.61 -19.65
N SER A 293 -24.90 4.99 -19.28
CA SER A 293 -25.16 5.97 -18.22
C SER A 293 -24.59 5.48 -16.88
N ALA A 294 -23.67 6.26 -16.30
CA ALA A 294 -22.95 5.91 -15.06
C ALA A 294 -23.82 5.78 -13.80
N LEU A 295 -25.12 6.07 -13.89
CA LEU A 295 -26.05 6.17 -12.77
C LEU A 295 -27.16 5.12 -12.80
N ASP A 296 -27.06 4.06 -13.62
CA ASP A 296 -28.02 2.96 -13.55
C ASP A 296 -27.88 2.23 -12.19
N PRO A 297 -28.88 2.30 -11.29
CA PRO A 297 -28.81 1.68 -9.96
C PRO A 297 -28.60 0.17 -10.02
N SER A 298 -29.08 -0.48 -11.09
CA SER A 298 -28.93 -1.93 -11.32
C SER A 298 -27.47 -2.36 -11.55
N THR A 299 -26.59 -1.40 -11.88
CA THR A 299 -25.15 -1.62 -12.06
C THR A 299 -24.34 -1.30 -10.81
N THR A 300 -24.89 -0.51 -9.89
CA THR A 300 -24.14 0.08 -8.75
C THR A 300 -24.25 -0.74 -7.46
N LEU A 301 -25.34 -1.50 -7.27
CA LEU A 301 -25.56 -2.36 -6.09
C LEU A 301 -25.73 -3.83 -6.49
N ARG A 302 -24.77 -4.38 -7.23
CA ARG A 302 -24.79 -5.79 -7.60
C ARG A 302 -24.28 -6.66 -6.44
N PRO A 303 -24.81 -7.88 -6.24
CA PRO A 303 -24.34 -8.84 -5.22
C PRO A 303 -22.82 -9.12 -5.24
N GLY A 304 -22.13 -8.88 -6.36
CA GLY A 304 -20.66 -8.97 -6.48
C GLY A 304 -19.86 -7.74 -6.04
N ALA A 305 -20.50 -6.66 -5.57
CA ALA A 305 -19.83 -5.43 -5.14
C ALA A 305 -18.86 -5.67 -3.96
N ILE A 306 -19.18 -6.64 -3.10
CA ILE A 306 -18.31 -7.06 -2.00
C ILE A 306 -17.06 -7.76 -2.53
N GLY A 307 -17.20 -8.67 -3.50
CA GLY A 307 -16.07 -9.26 -4.22
C GLY A 307 -15.19 -8.21 -4.88
N ASP A 308 -15.79 -7.25 -5.60
CA ASP A 308 -15.07 -6.14 -6.24
C ASP A 308 -14.33 -5.22 -5.23
N PHE A 309 -14.86 -5.10 -4.00
CA PHE A 309 -14.23 -4.38 -2.88
C PHE A 309 -13.00 -5.13 -2.33
N PHE A 310 -13.14 -6.45 -2.12
CA PHE A 310 -12.04 -7.33 -1.74
C PHE A 310 -11.18 -7.78 -2.93
N GLY A 311 -11.20 -7.04 -4.04
CA GLY A 311 -10.31 -7.28 -5.16
C GLY A 311 -10.47 -8.64 -5.83
N ALA A 312 -11.65 -9.27 -5.81
CA ALA A 312 -11.85 -10.61 -6.36
C ALA A 312 -11.38 -10.78 -7.82
N ARG A 313 -11.39 -9.69 -8.61
CA ARG A 313 -10.99 -9.71 -10.01
C ARG A 313 -9.53 -9.24 -10.18
N ARG A 314 -8.65 -10.17 -10.58
CA ARG A 314 -7.26 -9.92 -11.02
C ARG A 314 -6.35 -9.33 -9.94
N THR A 315 -6.42 -9.85 -8.73
CA THR A 315 -5.55 -9.43 -7.62
C THR A 315 -4.81 -10.60 -7.00
N GLY A 316 -3.73 -10.28 -6.27
CA GLY A 316 -2.93 -11.16 -5.44
C GLY A 316 -2.86 -12.61 -5.91
N VAL A 317 -3.70 -13.46 -5.32
CA VAL A 317 -3.73 -14.91 -5.55
C VAL A 317 -3.94 -15.31 -7.02
N THR A 318 -4.83 -14.62 -7.73
CA THR A 318 -5.19 -14.97 -9.11
C THR A 318 -4.02 -14.71 -10.07
N VAL A 319 -3.40 -13.55 -9.91
CA VAL A 319 -2.24 -13.13 -10.71
C VAL A 319 -1.04 -14.02 -10.38
N HIS A 320 -0.86 -14.35 -9.10
CA HIS A 320 0.19 -15.26 -8.67
C HIS A 320 0.02 -16.65 -9.28
N ALA A 321 -1.20 -17.20 -9.27
CA ALA A 321 -1.48 -18.51 -9.85
C ALA A 321 -1.25 -18.56 -11.35
N HIS A 322 -1.78 -17.59 -12.10
CA HIS A 322 -1.53 -17.52 -13.54
C HIS A 322 -0.04 -17.39 -13.84
N LEU A 323 0.67 -16.53 -13.11
CA LEU A 323 2.10 -16.35 -13.31
C LEU A 323 2.89 -17.63 -13.00
N PHE A 324 2.54 -18.35 -11.93
CA PHE A 324 3.20 -19.59 -11.52
C PHE A 324 3.18 -20.66 -12.62
N HIS A 325 2.03 -20.82 -13.30
CA HIS A 325 1.85 -21.85 -14.33
C HIS A 325 2.35 -21.45 -15.72
N VAL A 326 2.56 -20.16 -15.99
CA VAL A 326 3.10 -19.70 -17.29
C VAL A 326 4.61 -19.46 -17.26
N VAL A 327 5.24 -19.45 -16.08
CA VAL A 327 6.70 -19.29 -15.90
C VAL A 327 7.30 -20.64 -15.51
N PRO A 328 8.34 -21.13 -16.22
CA PRO A 328 9.13 -20.41 -17.23
C PRO A 328 8.64 -20.59 -18.68
N ASP A 329 7.68 -21.48 -18.94
CA ASP A 329 7.45 -22.02 -20.28
C ASP A 329 6.96 -21.00 -21.31
N ARG A 330 6.07 -20.06 -20.91
CA ARG A 330 5.52 -19.01 -21.79
C ARG A 330 6.13 -17.64 -21.52
N ILE A 331 6.48 -17.38 -20.27
CA ILE A 331 7.18 -16.16 -19.83
C ILE A 331 8.45 -16.63 -19.15
N GLY A 332 9.58 -16.45 -19.83
CA GLY A 332 10.89 -16.78 -19.25
C GLY A 332 11.17 -15.97 -17.99
N PHE A 333 12.03 -16.51 -17.11
CA PHE A 333 12.49 -15.80 -15.92
C PHE A 333 13.08 -14.43 -16.27
N GLN A 334 12.83 -13.45 -15.41
CA GLN A 334 13.23 -12.05 -15.64
C GLN A 334 14.54 -11.67 -14.93
N TYR A 335 15.09 -12.56 -14.09
CA TYR A 335 16.42 -12.44 -13.47
C TYR A 335 16.72 -11.08 -12.81
N GLY A 336 15.73 -10.46 -12.19
CA GLY A 336 15.83 -9.18 -11.46
C GLY A 336 15.48 -7.93 -12.29
N THR A 337 15.28 -8.05 -13.60
CA THR A 337 15.02 -6.87 -14.47
C THR A 337 13.75 -6.11 -14.08
N THR A 338 12.70 -6.80 -13.64
CA THR A 338 11.47 -6.14 -13.19
C THR A 338 11.65 -5.40 -11.86
N LEU A 339 12.57 -5.87 -11.00
CA LEU A 339 12.88 -5.27 -9.70
C LEU A 339 13.68 -3.96 -9.82
N LEU A 340 14.34 -3.72 -10.96
CA LEU A 340 15.11 -2.51 -11.23
C LEU A 340 14.33 -1.46 -12.03
N SER A 341 13.07 -1.74 -12.38
CA SER A 341 12.26 -0.83 -13.20
C SER A 341 11.98 0.52 -12.51
N TRP A 342 12.06 0.61 -11.18
CA TRP A 342 11.96 1.89 -10.46
C TRP A 342 13.11 2.86 -10.76
N VAL A 343 14.29 2.37 -11.14
CA VAL A 343 15.45 3.21 -11.52
C VAL A 343 15.19 3.88 -12.87
N THR A 344 14.56 3.15 -13.80
CA THR A 344 14.31 3.62 -15.17
C THR A 344 13.00 4.40 -15.28
N ARG A 345 12.09 4.24 -14.30
CA ARG A 345 10.75 4.85 -14.31
C ARG A 345 10.76 6.37 -14.38
N PRO A 346 11.65 7.11 -13.69
CA PRO A 346 11.77 8.56 -13.82
C PRO A 346 12.18 9.04 -15.21
N ILE A 347 12.71 8.20 -16.08
CA ILE A 347 13.15 8.61 -17.43
C ILE A 347 11.95 8.69 -18.38
N PRO A 348 11.62 9.86 -18.96
CA PRO A 348 10.50 10.00 -19.89
C PRO A 348 10.69 9.13 -21.14
N ARG A 349 9.60 8.58 -21.68
CA ARG A 349 9.68 7.75 -22.91
C ARG A 349 10.15 8.54 -24.14
N GLN A 350 10.00 9.85 -24.13
CA GLN A 350 10.54 10.75 -25.17
C GLN A 350 12.07 10.73 -25.18
N LEU A 351 12.70 10.63 -24.01
CA LEU A 351 14.16 10.55 -23.88
C LEU A 351 14.66 9.10 -24.03
N TRP A 352 13.82 8.11 -23.72
CA TRP A 352 14.14 6.69 -23.90
C TRP A 352 12.97 5.93 -24.54
N PRO A 353 12.85 5.95 -25.88
CA PRO A 353 11.75 5.29 -26.60
C PRO A 353 11.69 3.79 -26.34
N GLY A 354 12.85 3.13 -26.28
CA GLY A 354 13.01 1.70 -25.99
C GLY A 354 12.90 1.32 -24.51
N LYS A 355 12.45 2.22 -23.62
CA LYS A 355 12.33 1.92 -22.18
C LYS A 355 11.47 0.66 -21.97
N PRO A 356 11.92 -0.30 -21.14
CA PRO A 356 11.14 -1.49 -20.81
C PRO A 356 9.70 -1.18 -20.42
N ARG A 357 8.79 -2.07 -20.79
CA ARG A 357 7.37 -1.96 -20.40
C ARG A 357 7.21 -2.39 -18.95
N ASP A 358 6.24 -1.79 -18.27
CA ASP A 358 5.90 -2.22 -16.91
C ASP A 358 5.42 -3.68 -16.95
N ILE A 359 5.91 -4.51 -16.03
CA ILE A 359 5.60 -5.95 -16.02
C ILE A 359 4.08 -6.19 -15.92
N GLY A 360 3.33 -5.34 -15.22
CA GLY A 360 1.88 -5.46 -15.14
C GLY A 360 1.20 -5.26 -16.49
N GLN A 361 1.74 -4.44 -17.39
CA GLN A 361 1.24 -4.32 -18.75
C GLN A 361 1.54 -5.56 -19.58
N VAL A 362 2.73 -6.14 -19.42
CA VAL A 362 3.13 -7.37 -20.12
C VAL A 362 2.25 -8.55 -19.69
N LEU A 363 2.02 -8.72 -18.38
CA LEU A 363 1.12 -9.76 -17.87
C LEU A 363 -0.34 -9.52 -18.30
N GLY A 364 -0.81 -8.27 -18.25
CA GLY A 364 -2.13 -7.89 -18.73
C GLY A 364 -2.39 -8.35 -20.17
N GLU A 365 -1.41 -8.12 -21.05
CA GLU A 365 -1.47 -8.50 -22.47
C GLU A 365 -1.35 -10.01 -22.67
N ARG A 366 -0.32 -10.64 -22.08
CA ARG A 366 0.04 -12.04 -22.36
C ARG A 366 -0.84 -13.06 -21.66
N ILE A 367 -1.35 -12.75 -20.47
CA ILE A 367 -2.12 -13.68 -19.64
C ILE A 367 -3.60 -13.33 -19.67
N PHE A 368 -3.94 -12.06 -19.49
CA PHE A 368 -5.33 -11.63 -19.30
C PHE A 368 -6.00 -11.13 -20.58
N HIS A 369 -5.35 -11.33 -21.74
CA HIS A 369 -5.81 -10.91 -23.06
C HIS A 369 -6.30 -9.45 -23.10
N GLN A 370 -5.70 -8.59 -22.28
CA GLN A 370 -5.98 -7.16 -22.33
C GLN A 370 -5.38 -6.64 -23.63
N GLY A 371 -6.21 -6.10 -24.52
CA GLY A 371 -5.80 -5.70 -25.87
C GLY A 371 -4.48 -4.91 -25.88
N VAL A 372 -3.64 -5.21 -26.86
CA VAL A 372 -2.34 -4.55 -27.07
C VAL A 372 -2.57 -3.05 -27.12
N GLY A 373 -1.84 -2.29 -26.29
CA GLY A 373 -1.99 -0.84 -26.24
C GLY A 373 -3.20 -0.33 -25.44
N THR A 374 -3.85 -1.16 -24.62
CA THR A 374 -4.77 -0.66 -23.58
C THR A 374 -3.99 0.13 -22.52
N VAL A 375 -3.72 1.40 -22.83
CA VAL A 375 -2.97 2.34 -22.00
C VAL A 375 -3.68 2.49 -20.64
N GLY A 376 -2.99 2.07 -19.56
CA GLY A 376 -3.43 2.29 -18.17
C GLY A 376 -4.08 1.10 -17.45
N GLY A 377 -4.12 -0.08 -18.08
CA GLY A 377 -4.83 -1.27 -17.55
C GLY A 377 -3.98 -2.39 -16.95
N GLY A 378 -2.67 -2.22 -16.72
CA GLY A 378 -1.80 -3.33 -16.30
C GLY A 378 -2.27 -4.06 -15.03
N THR A 379 -2.01 -5.36 -14.99
CA THR A 379 -2.25 -6.25 -13.84
C THR A 379 -0.92 -6.49 -13.13
N PRO A 380 -0.49 -5.62 -12.20
CA PRO A 380 0.80 -5.77 -11.55
C PRO A 380 0.84 -7.10 -10.77
N PRO A 381 1.92 -7.90 -10.89
CA PRO A 381 2.09 -9.06 -10.05
C PRO A 381 2.30 -8.61 -8.59
N PRO A 382 1.72 -9.28 -7.59
CA PRO A 382 2.08 -9.04 -6.19
C PRO A 382 3.55 -9.46 -5.96
N VAL A 383 4.19 -8.94 -4.91
CA VAL A 383 5.63 -9.20 -4.64
C VAL A 383 5.99 -10.69 -4.64
N PRO A 384 5.23 -11.62 -4.02
CA PRO A 384 5.53 -13.06 -4.13
C PRO A 384 5.57 -13.57 -5.57
N ALA A 385 4.65 -13.11 -6.43
CA ALA A 385 4.62 -13.51 -7.83
C ALA A 385 5.79 -12.92 -8.62
N GLU A 386 6.14 -11.66 -8.36
CA GLU A 386 7.29 -11.04 -9.00
C GLU A 386 8.61 -11.68 -8.57
N LEU A 387 8.74 -12.07 -7.29
CA LEU A 387 9.92 -12.80 -6.82
C LEU A 387 10.04 -14.18 -7.50
N TYR A 388 8.93 -14.90 -7.68
CA TYR A 388 8.91 -16.14 -8.45
C TYR A 388 9.32 -15.91 -9.92
N LEU A 389 8.78 -14.87 -10.55
CA LEU A 389 9.12 -14.48 -11.92
C LEU A 389 10.63 -14.20 -12.11
N ASN A 390 11.31 -13.70 -11.08
CA ASN A 390 12.71 -13.33 -11.17
C ASN A 390 13.66 -14.44 -10.74
N PHE A 391 13.34 -15.18 -9.68
CA PHE A 391 14.26 -16.11 -9.02
C PHE A 391 13.61 -17.42 -8.56
N TRP A 392 12.49 -17.81 -9.17
CA TRP A 392 11.77 -19.05 -8.88
C TRP A 392 11.37 -19.18 -7.39
N ILE A 393 11.22 -20.40 -6.88
CA ILE A 393 10.83 -20.68 -5.49
C ILE A 393 11.78 -20.02 -4.45
N PRO A 394 13.13 -20.12 -4.58
CA PRO A 394 14.03 -19.46 -3.63
C PRO A 394 13.83 -17.95 -3.55
N GLY A 395 13.51 -17.32 -4.69
CA GLY A 395 13.16 -15.91 -4.75
C GLY A 395 12.04 -15.51 -3.81
N VAL A 396 10.96 -16.30 -3.80
CA VAL A 396 9.80 -16.03 -2.94
C VAL A 396 10.17 -16.14 -1.48
N LEU A 397 10.84 -17.22 -1.08
CA LEU A 397 11.16 -17.47 0.33
C LEU A 397 12.16 -16.44 0.89
N VAL A 398 13.29 -16.27 0.20
CA VAL A 398 14.35 -15.34 0.62
C VAL A 398 13.88 -13.89 0.47
N GLY A 399 13.26 -13.55 -0.66
CA GLY A 399 12.79 -12.19 -0.92
C GLY A 399 11.73 -11.77 0.09
N MET A 400 10.73 -12.62 0.38
CA MET A 400 9.71 -12.27 1.36
C MET A 400 10.27 -12.15 2.78
N PHE A 401 11.26 -12.97 3.17
CA PHE A 401 11.99 -12.77 4.42
C PHE A 401 12.68 -11.40 4.46
N LEU A 402 13.39 -11.01 3.40
CA LEU A 402 14.06 -9.71 3.31
C LEU A 402 13.06 -8.54 3.37
N PHE A 403 11.91 -8.64 2.71
CA PHE A 403 10.83 -7.66 2.84
C PHE A 403 10.35 -7.56 4.29
N GLY A 404 10.20 -8.69 4.99
CA GLY A 404 9.81 -8.71 6.40
C GLY A 404 10.84 -8.01 7.29
N ALA A 405 12.12 -8.27 7.05
CA ALA A 405 13.23 -7.59 7.72
C ALA A 405 13.21 -6.07 7.45
N CYS A 406 12.98 -5.65 6.20
CA CYS A 406 12.83 -4.22 5.85
C CYS A 406 11.64 -3.57 6.57
N ILE A 407 10.51 -4.27 6.71
CA ILE A 407 9.35 -3.79 7.48
C ILE A 407 9.72 -3.61 8.94
N ARG A 408 10.44 -4.57 9.54
CA ARG A 408 10.90 -4.48 10.94
C ARG A 408 11.85 -3.31 11.14
N ILE A 409 12.83 -3.12 10.25
CA ILE A 409 13.75 -1.97 10.29
C ILE A 409 12.97 -0.66 10.18
N GLY A 410 12.06 -0.55 9.20
CA GLY A 410 11.27 0.66 9.00
C GLY A 410 10.36 0.99 10.19
N TYR A 411 9.73 -0.03 10.79
CA TYR A 411 8.92 0.13 11.99
C TYR A 411 9.74 0.56 13.20
N ASN A 412 10.86 -0.11 13.47
CA ASN A 412 11.72 0.22 14.61
C ASN A 412 12.37 1.60 14.45
N TYR A 413 12.76 1.98 13.23
CA TYR A 413 13.26 3.33 12.95
C TYR A 413 12.18 4.38 13.23
N CYS A 414 10.97 4.15 12.75
CA CYS A 414 9.90 5.12 12.87
C CYS A 414 9.14 5.06 14.20
N GLU A 415 9.43 4.07 15.07
CA GLU A 415 8.65 3.63 16.23
C GLU A 415 7.65 4.71 16.69
N PRO A 416 6.38 4.59 16.25
CA PRO A 416 5.45 5.70 16.42
C PRO A 416 5.21 6.01 17.89
N GLY A 417 5.31 7.30 18.24
CA GLY A 417 5.12 7.78 19.61
C GLY A 417 6.41 7.95 20.43
N SER A 418 7.50 7.25 20.13
CA SER A 418 8.80 7.45 20.82
C SER A 418 9.70 8.46 20.07
N GLY A 419 9.55 8.55 18.75
CA GLY A 419 10.40 9.36 17.87
C GLY A 419 10.00 10.82 17.65
N GLY A 420 8.82 11.25 18.13
CA GLY A 420 8.23 12.55 17.82
C GLY A 420 7.56 12.60 16.43
N LEU A 421 7.04 13.78 16.07
CA LEU A 421 6.22 13.99 14.87
C LEU A 421 6.93 13.58 13.55
N PRO A 422 8.21 13.92 13.30
CA PRO A 422 8.89 13.53 12.05
C PRO A 422 8.84 12.03 11.77
N ARG A 423 9.09 11.20 12.79
CA ARG A 423 9.09 9.73 12.64
C ARG A 423 7.70 9.19 12.38
N THR A 424 6.68 9.74 13.04
CA THR A 424 5.27 9.38 12.76
C THR A 424 4.86 9.73 11.34
N LEU A 425 5.31 10.87 10.79
CA LEU A 425 5.02 11.24 9.40
C LEU A 425 5.66 10.25 8.42
N ILE A 426 6.94 9.90 8.63
CA ILE A 426 7.64 8.90 7.81
C ILE A 426 6.93 7.54 7.91
N TYR A 427 6.55 7.13 9.13
CA TYR A 427 5.83 5.88 9.36
C TYR A 427 4.52 5.83 8.56
N SER A 428 3.73 6.91 8.60
CA SER A 428 2.42 6.93 7.93
C SER A 428 2.53 6.65 6.44
N ILE A 429 3.55 7.20 5.76
CA ILE A 429 3.82 6.94 4.34
C ILE A 429 4.37 5.52 4.15
N PHE A 430 5.34 5.12 4.97
CA PHE A 430 5.96 3.79 4.89
C PHE A 430 4.92 2.67 5.05
N ALA A 431 4.12 2.72 6.11
CA ALA A 431 3.12 1.72 6.43
C ALA A 431 2.03 1.63 5.35
N THR A 432 1.49 2.77 4.92
CA THR A 432 0.38 2.78 3.96
C THR A 432 0.82 2.51 2.52
N THR A 433 2.02 2.93 2.12
CA THR A 433 2.48 2.80 0.72
C THR A 433 3.30 1.54 0.49
N PHE A 434 4.20 1.21 1.42
CA PHE A 434 5.11 0.08 1.28
C PHE A 434 4.52 -1.18 1.91
N VAL A 435 4.24 -1.16 3.22
CA VAL A 435 3.79 -2.38 3.96
C VAL A 435 2.49 -2.92 3.40
N PHE A 436 1.47 -2.07 3.26
CA PHE A 436 0.18 -2.48 2.68
C PHE A 436 0.31 -2.97 1.23
N GLY A 437 1.23 -2.39 0.46
CA GLY A 437 1.35 -2.66 -0.97
C GLY A 437 2.06 -3.98 -1.30
N ILE A 438 2.81 -4.59 -0.39
CA ILE A 438 3.61 -5.81 -0.65
C ILE A 438 2.79 -6.97 -1.22
N LEU A 439 1.55 -7.16 -0.76
CA LEU A 439 0.73 -8.31 -1.18
C LEU A 439 -0.13 -8.04 -2.42
N TYR A 440 -0.08 -6.83 -2.98
CA TYR A 440 -0.92 -6.43 -4.11
C TYR A 440 -0.14 -5.81 -5.28
N GLY A 441 0.94 -5.07 -4.98
CA GLY A 441 1.73 -4.35 -5.95
C GLY A 441 3.01 -5.08 -6.34
N ASN A 442 3.60 -4.64 -7.45
CA ASN A 442 4.95 -5.03 -7.85
C ASN A 442 6.00 -4.15 -7.15
N VAL A 443 7.19 -4.70 -6.90
CA VAL A 443 8.28 -4.07 -6.15
C VAL A 443 8.63 -2.70 -6.71
N SER A 444 8.77 -2.59 -8.04
CA SER A 444 9.12 -1.33 -8.68
C SER A 444 8.09 -0.22 -8.46
N GLN A 445 6.79 -0.54 -8.52
CA GLN A 445 5.71 0.40 -8.22
C GLN A 445 5.70 0.80 -6.74
N LEU A 446 5.95 -0.14 -5.83
CA LEU A 446 6.01 0.12 -4.39
C LEU A 446 7.14 1.09 -4.05
N VAL A 447 8.36 0.79 -4.52
CA VAL A 447 9.54 1.64 -4.31
C VAL A 447 9.31 3.02 -4.95
N THR A 448 8.80 3.06 -6.18
CA THR A 448 8.52 4.35 -6.85
C THR A 448 7.49 5.18 -6.08
N ASN A 449 6.39 4.57 -5.63
CA ASN A 449 5.36 5.29 -4.87
C ASN A 449 5.89 5.78 -3.52
N LEU A 450 6.70 4.95 -2.84
CA LEU A 450 7.36 5.31 -1.60
C LEU A 450 8.29 6.50 -1.81
N LEU A 451 9.19 6.45 -2.80
CA LEU A 451 10.14 7.53 -3.09
C LEU A 451 9.43 8.85 -3.43
N GLN A 452 8.35 8.81 -4.20
CA GLN A 452 7.59 10.01 -4.58
C GLN A 452 6.98 10.76 -3.40
N LEU A 453 6.69 10.07 -2.29
CA LEU A 453 6.10 10.68 -1.09
C LEU A 453 7.15 10.88 0.01
N ALA A 454 8.02 9.90 0.21
CA ALA A 454 9.06 9.92 1.22
C ALA A 454 10.15 10.94 0.89
N LEU A 455 10.62 11.05 -0.36
CA LEU A 455 11.71 11.99 -0.68
C LEU A 455 11.32 13.45 -0.40
N PRO A 456 10.18 13.98 -0.89
CA PRO A 456 9.77 15.34 -0.55
C PRO A 456 9.48 15.52 0.94
N LEU A 457 8.93 14.50 1.62
CA LEU A 457 8.73 14.56 3.07
C LEU A 457 10.08 14.64 3.82
N LEU A 458 11.08 13.83 3.46
CA LEU A 458 12.40 13.85 4.12
C LEU A 458 13.09 15.20 3.91
N LEU A 459 12.98 15.79 2.70
CA LEU A 459 13.46 17.15 2.42
C LEU A 459 12.73 18.19 3.28
N ALA A 460 11.42 18.09 3.39
CA ALA A 460 10.62 18.94 4.28
C ALA A 460 11.06 18.81 5.75
N LEU A 461 11.22 17.59 6.24
CA LEU A 461 11.60 17.32 7.63
C LEU A 461 13.02 17.82 7.94
N GLY A 462 13.97 17.65 7.02
CA GLY A 462 15.33 18.20 7.16
C GLY A 462 15.32 19.73 7.25
N PHE A 463 14.51 20.40 6.42
CA PHE A 463 14.35 21.85 6.51
C PHE A 463 13.67 22.31 7.80
N ILE A 464 12.58 21.64 8.21
CA ILE A 464 11.80 21.97 9.42
C ILE A 464 12.63 21.78 10.69
N SER A 465 13.41 20.70 10.76
CA SER A 465 14.28 20.41 11.91
C SER A 465 15.55 21.25 11.93
N GLY A 466 16.01 21.74 10.78
CA GLY A 466 17.09 22.71 10.67
C GLY A 466 18.51 22.17 10.63
N ASP A 467 18.68 20.85 10.51
CA ASP A 467 19.99 20.20 10.51
C ASP A 467 20.15 19.22 9.35
N TRP A 468 20.63 19.71 8.21
CA TRP A 468 21.22 18.82 7.21
C TRP A 468 22.60 18.32 7.64
N THR A 469 23.29 19.04 8.54
CA THR A 469 24.68 18.79 8.94
C THR A 469 24.82 17.85 10.14
N ALA A 470 23.85 17.80 11.07
CA ALA A 470 23.94 17.01 12.30
C ALA A 470 23.67 15.49 12.11
N ILE A 471 23.42 15.04 10.88
CA ILE A 471 23.18 13.62 10.55
C ILE A 471 24.44 12.75 10.83
N GLY A 472 25.63 13.35 10.94
CA GLY A 472 26.89 12.63 11.18
C GLY A 472 27.44 12.68 12.62
N ASP A 473 27.15 13.72 13.41
CA ASP A 473 27.91 14.00 14.64
C ASP A 473 27.53 13.10 15.84
N ASP A 474 26.34 12.51 15.84
CA ASP A 474 25.86 11.64 16.93
C ASP A 474 26.35 10.17 16.83
N LEU A 475 27.07 9.78 15.75
CA LEU A 475 27.64 8.44 15.64
C LEU A 475 28.96 8.26 16.41
N GLY A 476 29.48 9.32 17.04
CA GLY A 476 30.74 9.35 17.77
C GLY A 476 30.65 9.37 19.30
N ARG A 477 29.45 9.25 19.88
CA ARG A 477 29.20 9.13 21.33
C ARG A 477 28.45 7.85 21.63
#